data_AF-F7L1B7-F1
#
_entry.id   AF-F7L1B7-F1
#
_cell.length_a   1.000
_cell.length_b   1.000
_cell.length_c   1.000
_cell.angle_alpha   90.00
_cell.angle_beta   90.00
_cell.angle_gamma   90.00
#
_symmetry.space_group_name_H-M   'P 1'
#
loop_
_entity.id
_entity.type
_entity.pdbx_description
1 polymer ?
#
loop_
_entity_poly.entity_id
_entity_poly.type
_entity_poly.pdbx_seq_one_letter_code
_entity_poly.pdbx_strand_id
1 'polypeptide(L)'
;MSKFAFRDKERTQKVYADSLNIKDNNTRFYCPNPECSARLTLKANSSIAGISPYFSNLPSAPHIENCFCQKKNFSFDDREYEETLFNFEEIVKEYTTNNIINIDRRLETMSAIFYMCKTRNINDTYNQIKIWKILVDNRANQIYSKGILGPHIIECYFSHYSKENLTIYLKYPVDDSLKNKYSIGISFTDKNLFREIRNKLFNNDKKKYPVLVIGNWEYDSKNNLAQTFINNSFQIYFRK
;
A
#
# COMPACT_ATOMS: atom_id res chain seq x y z
N MET A 1 8.42 -3.61 13.01
CA MET A 1 9.22 -4.86 13.18
C MET A 1 8.75 -5.80 12.10
N SER A 2 9.63 -6.41 11.31
CA SER A 2 9.19 -7.25 10.19
C SER A 2 9.22 -8.73 10.56
N LYS A 3 8.17 -9.50 10.22
CA LYS A 3 8.14 -10.97 10.39
C LYS A 3 9.03 -11.70 9.39
N PHE A 4 9.32 -11.08 8.25
CA PHE A 4 10.16 -11.65 7.20
C PHE A 4 11.18 -10.65 6.65
N ALA A 5 12.20 -11.16 5.98
CA ALA A 5 13.23 -10.39 5.30
C ALA A 5 13.73 -11.17 4.08
N PHE A 6 14.77 -10.66 3.41
CA PHE A 6 15.40 -11.35 2.29
C PHE A 6 16.88 -11.63 2.59
N ARG A 7 17.41 -12.78 2.13
CA ARG A 7 18.84 -13.10 2.27
C ARG A 7 19.71 -12.30 1.31
N ASP A 8 19.15 -11.89 0.18
CA ASP A 8 19.86 -11.24 -0.91
C ASP A 8 19.33 -9.82 -1.20
N LYS A 9 20.20 -9.00 -1.79
CA LYS A 9 19.90 -7.61 -2.15
C LYS A 9 18.87 -7.51 -3.28
N GLU A 10 18.68 -8.56 -4.08
CA GLU A 10 17.71 -8.57 -5.17
C GLU A 10 16.31 -9.00 -4.72
N ARG A 11 16.17 -9.41 -3.44
CA ARG A 11 14.91 -9.82 -2.79
C ARG A 11 14.29 -11.04 -3.47
N THR A 12 15.15 -12.01 -3.80
CA THR A 12 14.73 -13.27 -4.44
C THR A 12 14.55 -14.40 -3.41
N GLN A 13 15.23 -14.34 -2.27
CA GLN A 13 15.23 -15.37 -1.23
C GLN A 13 14.56 -14.86 0.04
N LYS A 14 13.22 -14.92 0.07
CA LYS A 14 12.41 -14.56 1.25
C LYS A 14 12.66 -15.56 2.39
N VAL A 15 12.79 -15.04 3.61
CA VAL A 15 12.94 -15.83 4.85
C VAL A 15 12.07 -15.27 5.96
N TYR A 16 11.45 -16.15 6.74
CA TYR A 16 10.66 -15.78 7.90
C TYR A 16 11.50 -15.89 9.17
N ALA A 17 11.29 -14.98 10.11
CA ALA A 17 12.08 -14.92 11.34
C ALA A 17 11.90 -16.19 12.20
N ASP A 18 10.72 -16.79 12.16
CA ASP A 18 10.38 -18.04 12.86
C ASP A 18 10.95 -19.31 12.21
N SER A 19 11.46 -19.21 10.98
CA SER A 19 12.11 -20.31 10.25
C SER A 19 13.64 -20.36 10.44
N LEU A 20 14.23 -19.34 11.06
CA LEU A 20 15.68 -19.21 11.25
C LEU A 20 16.15 -19.86 12.55
N ASN A 21 17.43 -20.23 12.58
CA ASN A 21 18.05 -20.87 13.74
C ASN A 21 19.30 -20.12 14.21
N ILE A 22 19.97 -20.66 15.23
CA ILE A 22 21.12 -20.02 15.89
C ILE A 22 22.29 -19.73 14.92
N LYS A 23 22.42 -20.49 13.82
CA LYS A 23 23.46 -20.28 12.81
C LYS A 23 23.23 -18.98 12.02
N ASP A 24 21.99 -18.49 11.97
CA ASP A 24 21.63 -17.26 11.26
C ASP A 24 21.79 -15.99 12.12
N ASN A 25 22.16 -16.09 13.40
CA ASN A 25 22.16 -14.97 14.35
C ASN A 25 23.11 -13.81 13.96
N ASN A 26 24.19 -14.12 13.22
CA ASN A 26 25.13 -13.13 12.69
C ASN A 26 24.91 -12.80 11.21
N THR A 27 23.85 -13.33 10.60
CA THR A 27 23.53 -13.08 9.20
C THR A 27 22.88 -11.70 9.05
N ARG A 28 23.28 -10.99 7.99
CA ARG A 28 22.65 -9.73 7.58
C ARG A 28 21.60 -10.04 6.53
N PHE A 29 20.40 -9.54 6.76
CA PHE A 29 19.26 -9.65 5.86
C PHE A 29 18.94 -8.29 5.24
N TYR A 30 18.08 -8.28 4.24
CA TYR A 30 17.66 -7.09 3.50
C TYR A 30 16.19 -6.76 3.78
N CYS A 31 15.90 -5.46 3.81
CA CYS A 31 14.55 -4.95 3.97
C CYS A 31 13.60 -5.48 2.88
N PRO A 32 12.34 -5.86 3.24
CA PRO A 32 11.33 -6.23 2.27
C PRO A 32 10.96 -5.17 1.25
N ASN A 33 11.22 -3.88 1.53
CA ASN A 33 11.06 -2.82 0.55
C ASN A 33 12.19 -2.88 -0.48
N PRO A 34 11.92 -3.16 -1.77
CA PRO A 34 12.96 -3.23 -2.80
C PRO A 34 13.74 -1.91 -2.98
N GLU A 35 13.10 -0.79 -2.65
CA GLU A 35 13.70 0.55 -2.73
C GLU A 35 14.55 0.89 -1.50
N CYS A 36 14.54 0.06 -0.45
CA CYS A 36 15.23 0.33 0.81
C CYS A 36 16.50 -0.52 0.96
N SER A 37 17.65 0.13 1.09
CA SER A 37 18.95 -0.51 1.31
C SER A 37 19.23 -0.92 2.77
N ALA A 38 18.24 -0.83 3.66
CA ALA A 38 18.41 -1.16 5.06
C ALA A 38 18.83 -2.61 5.25
N ARG A 39 19.77 -2.82 6.17
CA ARG A 39 20.22 -4.14 6.58
C ARG A 39 19.58 -4.51 7.90
N LEU A 40 19.05 -5.71 7.98
CA LEU A 40 18.33 -6.21 9.13
C LEU A 40 19.10 -7.35 9.81
N THR A 41 18.88 -7.52 11.11
CA THR A 41 19.30 -8.70 11.86
C THR A 41 18.11 -9.36 12.53
N LEU A 42 18.23 -10.67 12.74
CA LEU A 42 17.25 -11.42 13.53
C LEU A 42 17.32 -10.97 14.99
N LYS A 43 16.17 -10.71 15.57
CA LYS A 43 15.96 -10.45 17.00
C LYS A 43 14.79 -11.29 17.48
N ALA A 44 14.65 -11.43 18.78
CA ALA A 44 13.47 -12.04 19.37
C ALA A 44 13.08 -11.31 20.65
N ASN A 45 11.77 -11.14 20.84
CA ASN A 45 11.22 -10.74 22.12
C ASN A 45 10.80 -12.01 22.85
N SER A 46 11.20 -12.15 24.11
CA SER A 46 10.70 -13.19 25.01
C SER A 46 9.54 -12.63 25.83
N SER A 47 8.41 -13.32 25.81
CA SER A 47 7.23 -13.00 26.62
C SER A 47 6.65 -14.27 27.23
N ILE A 48 5.66 -14.11 28.13
CA ILE A 48 4.91 -15.25 28.70
C ILE A 48 4.23 -16.09 27.59
N ALA A 49 3.83 -15.46 26.48
CA ALA A 49 3.22 -16.14 25.33
C ALA A 49 4.24 -16.87 24.43
N GLY A 50 5.54 -16.85 24.78
CA GLY A 50 6.62 -17.48 24.01
C GLY A 50 7.59 -16.49 23.38
N ILE A 51 8.47 -17.04 22.54
CA ILE A 51 9.48 -16.31 21.77
C ILE A 51 8.84 -15.81 20.47
N SER A 52 8.89 -14.49 20.25
CA SER A 52 8.44 -13.86 19.01
C SER A 52 9.65 -13.32 18.24
N PRO A 53 10.17 -14.07 17.24
CA PRO A 53 11.28 -13.62 16.41
C PRO A 53 10.82 -12.59 15.36
N TYR A 54 11.69 -11.63 15.06
CA TYR A 54 11.45 -10.58 14.08
C TYR A 54 12.77 -10.01 13.54
N PHE A 55 12.68 -9.26 12.44
CA PHE A 55 13.79 -8.52 11.88
C PHE A 55 13.75 -7.04 12.30
N SER A 56 14.92 -6.52 12.66
CA SER A 56 15.15 -5.13 13.07
C SER A 56 16.33 -4.56 12.29
N ASN A 57 16.25 -3.29 11.88
CA ASN A 57 17.34 -2.64 11.16
C ASN A 57 18.58 -2.44 12.03
N LEU A 58 19.74 -2.50 11.37
CA LEU A 58 20.99 -2.06 11.95
C LEU A 58 21.00 -0.52 12.07
N PRO A 59 21.50 0.04 13.18
CA PRO A 59 21.68 1.50 13.29
C PRO A 59 22.58 2.08 12.19
N SER A 60 23.57 1.31 11.73
CA SER A 60 24.51 1.71 10.66
C SER A 60 23.95 1.60 9.24
N ALA A 61 22.78 0.97 9.07
CA ALA A 61 22.10 0.84 7.78
C ALA A 61 20.58 0.96 7.98
N PRO A 62 20.10 2.15 8.36
CA PRO A 62 18.70 2.37 8.72
C PRO A 62 17.78 2.32 7.49
N HIS A 63 16.47 2.28 7.75
CA HIS A 63 15.46 2.47 6.73
C HIS A 63 15.55 3.87 6.10
N ILE A 64 15.19 3.95 4.81
CA ILE A 64 14.92 5.23 4.15
C ILE A 64 13.69 5.90 4.78
N GLU A 65 13.58 7.21 4.64
CA GLU A 65 12.42 7.96 5.11
C GLU A 65 11.12 7.36 4.53
N ASN A 66 10.07 7.28 5.36
CA ASN A 66 8.76 6.73 5.00
C ASN A 66 8.74 5.27 4.54
N CYS A 67 9.80 4.50 4.78
CA CYS A 67 9.81 3.06 4.51
C CYS A 67 8.70 2.35 5.28
N PHE A 68 7.86 1.58 4.58
CA PHE A 68 6.72 0.90 5.18
C PHE A 68 7.14 -0.14 6.25
N CYS A 69 8.34 -0.72 6.16
CA CYS A 69 8.88 -1.65 7.15
C CYS A 69 9.30 -0.99 8.47
N GLN A 70 9.52 0.34 8.48
CA GLN A 70 9.86 1.08 9.70
C GLN A 70 8.66 1.18 10.65
N LYS A 71 7.43 1.09 10.11
CA LYS A 71 6.22 1.18 10.93
C LYS A 71 6.19 0.03 11.95
N LYS A 72 5.88 0.37 13.21
CA LYS A 72 5.78 -0.62 14.30
C LYS A 72 4.74 -1.70 13.98
N ASN A 73 3.65 -1.33 13.30
CA ASN A 73 2.52 -2.19 12.96
C ASN A 73 2.60 -2.80 11.56
N PHE A 74 3.79 -2.84 10.93
CA PHE A 74 3.94 -3.63 9.71
C PHE A 74 3.82 -5.12 10.06
N SER A 75 2.65 -5.71 9.80
CA SER A 75 2.38 -7.13 9.96
C SER A 75 1.69 -7.64 8.70
N PHE A 76 2.50 -8.02 7.71
CA PHE A 76 2.00 -8.78 6.57
C PHE A 76 2.75 -10.11 6.51
N ASP A 77 1.99 -11.19 6.44
CA ASP A 77 2.49 -12.55 6.36
C ASP A 77 1.68 -13.29 5.29
N ASP A 78 2.33 -13.62 4.17
CA ASP A 78 1.66 -14.31 3.06
C ASP A 78 0.98 -15.62 3.48
N ARG A 79 1.46 -16.28 4.54
CA ARG A 79 0.93 -17.56 5.03
C ARG A 79 -0.48 -17.42 5.63
N GLU A 80 -0.86 -16.21 6.05
CA GLU A 80 -2.17 -15.91 6.61
C GLU A 80 -3.27 -15.93 5.53
N TYR A 81 -2.91 -15.89 4.24
CA TYR A 81 -3.84 -15.76 3.13
C TYR A 81 -3.78 -16.93 2.15
N GLU A 82 -4.91 -17.21 1.50
CA GLU A 82 -4.99 -18.11 0.36
C GLU A 82 -5.02 -17.30 -0.95
N GLU A 83 -3.92 -17.35 -1.71
CA GLU A 83 -3.72 -16.50 -2.90
C GLU A 83 -4.80 -16.70 -3.96
N THR A 84 -5.29 -17.93 -4.16
CA THR A 84 -6.33 -18.27 -5.15
C THR A 84 -7.67 -17.58 -4.89
N LEU A 85 -7.95 -17.18 -3.64
CA LEU A 85 -9.17 -16.44 -3.26
C LEU A 85 -9.10 -14.95 -3.60
N PHE A 86 -7.94 -14.45 -4.04
CA PHE A 86 -7.76 -13.03 -4.32
C PHE A 86 -8.28 -12.66 -5.71
N ASN A 87 -9.48 -12.08 -5.77
CA ASN A 87 -10.04 -11.49 -6.97
C ASN A 87 -10.08 -9.96 -6.82
N PHE A 88 -9.11 -9.26 -7.41
CA PHE A 88 -8.98 -7.83 -7.20
C PHE A 88 -10.16 -7.02 -7.75
N GLU A 89 -10.70 -7.40 -8.91
CA GLU A 89 -11.83 -6.69 -9.52
C GLU A 89 -13.09 -6.81 -8.66
N GLU A 90 -13.32 -8.01 -8.11
CA GLU A 90 -14.42 -8.27 -7.17
C GLU A 90 -14.24 -7.49 -5.88
N ILE A 91 -13.04 -7.46 -5.30
CA ILE A 91 -12.73 -6.65 -4.12
C ILE A 91 -13.02 -5.17 -4.42
N VAL A 92 -12.55 -4.61 -5.55
CA VAL A 92 -12.86 -3.21 -5.91
C VAL A 92 -14.37 -3.00 -6.02
N LYS A 93 -15.10 -3.93 -6.64
CA LYS A 93 -16.57 -3.88 -6.74
C LYS A 93 -17.20 -3.84 -5.35
N GLU A 94 -16.83 -4.74 -4.45
CA GLU A 94 -17.32 -4.79 -3.07
C GLU A 94 -17.11 -3.46 -2.32
N TYR A 95 -15.92 -2.87 -2.44
CA TYR A 95 -15.60 -1.56 -1.86
C TYR A 95 -16.42 -0.44 -2.51
N THR A 96 -16.64 -0.43 -3.83
CA THR A 96 -17.41 0.65 -4.50
C THR A 96 -18.92 0.54 -4.28
N THR A 97 -19.46 -0.67 -4.08
CA THR A 97 -20.88 -0.92 -3.81
C THR A 97 -21.23 -0.98 -2.32
N ASN A 98 -20.24 -0.85 -1.43
CA ASN A 98 -20.39 -1.00 0.02
C ASN A 98 -20.96 -2.38 0.44
N ASN A 99 -20.56 -3.44 -0.28
CA ASN A 99 -20.97 -4.83 -0.03
C ASN A 99 -19.73 -5.68 0.24
N ILE A 100 -18.96 -5.31 1.27
CA ILE A 100 -17.74 -6.03 1.65
C ILE A 100 -18.12 -7.41 2.18
N ILE A 101 -17.64 -8.45 1.52
CA ILE A 101 -17.81 -9.83 1.94
C ILE A 101 -16.60 -10.21 2.79
N ASN A 102 -16.81 -10.94 3.87
CA ASN A 102 -15.69 -11.52 4.62
C ASN A 102 -15.57 -12.99 4.19
N ILE A 103 -14.44 -13.33 3.59
CA ILE A 103 -14.11 -14.71 3.26
C ILE A 103 -12.86 -15.09 4.05
N ASP A 104 -12.94 -16.19 4.80
CA ASP A 104 -11.82 -16.66 5.60
C ASP A 104 -10.56 -16.80 4.75
N ARG A 105 -9.43 -16.30 5.28
CA ARG A 105 -8.12 -16.26 4.62
C ARG A 105 -8.07 -15.53 3.26
N ARG A 106 -9.10 -14.79 2.85
CA ARG A 106 -9.05 -13.93 1.66
C ARG A 106 -8.31 -12.63 1.97
N LEU A 107 -7.42 -12.22 1.06
CA LEU A 107 -6.72 -10.95 1.15
C LEU A 107 -7.62 -9.79 0.67
N GLU A 108 -8.34 -9.13 1.58
CA GLU A 108 -9.35 -8.12 1.21
C GLU A 108 -9.17 -6.73 1.84
N THR A 109 -8.40 -6.61 2.92
CA THR A 109 -8.20 -5.29 3.57
C THR A 109 -7.19 -4.45 2.79
N MET A 110 -7.52 -3.18 2.54
CA MET A 110 -6.64 -2.28 1.77
C MET A 110 -5.23 -2.15 2.36
N SER A 111 -5.08 -2.21 3.69
CA SER A 111 -3.76 -2.24 4.33
C SER A 111 -2.96 -3.49 4.02
N ALA A 112 -3.60 -4.67 4.04
CA ALA A 112 -2.92 -5.92 3.74
C ALA A 112 -2.56 -6.01 2.25
N ILE A 113 -3.47 -5.61 1.36
CA ILE A 113 -3.21 -5.53 -0.10
C ILE A 113 -2.05 -4.57 -0.38
N PHE A 114 -2.01 -3.41 0.28
CA PHE A 114 -0.90 -2.47 0.16
C PHE A 114 0.44 -3.11 0.54
N TYR A 115 0.52 -3.75 1.71
CA TYR A 115 1.77 -4.39 2.15
C TYR A 115 2.15 -5.58 1.26
N MET A 116 1.18 -6.36 0.79
CA MET A 116 1.38 -7.41 -0.20
C MET A 116 2.06 -6.85 -1.46
N CYS A 117 1.57 -5.72 -1.98
CA CYS A 117 2.12 -5.08 -3.18
C CYS A 117 3.49 -4.40 -2.94
N LYS A 118 3.69 -3.77 -1.77
CA LYS A 118 4.95 -3.06 -1.45
C LYS A 118 6.12 -4.01 -1.19
N THR A 119 5.86 -5.27 -0.89
CA THR A 119 6.88 -6.30 -0.60
C THR A 119 7.32 -7.09 -1.84
N ARG A 120 6.78 -6.75 -3.02
CA ARG A 120 7.02 -7.40 -4.31
C ARG A 120 7.54 -6.41 -5.35
N ASN A 121 8.19 -6.93 -6.40
CA ASN A 121 8.48 -6.14 -7.59
C ASN A 121 7.16 -5.81 -8.30
N ILE A 122 7.10 -4.65 -8.96
CA ILE A 122 5.91 -4.25 -9.72
C ILE A 122 5.55 -5.24 -10.84
N ASN A 123 6.54 -5.95 -11.38
CA ASN A 123 6.38 -6.94 -12.44
C ASN A 123 6.06 -8.34 -11.92
N ASP A 124 6.06 -8.57 -10.61
CA ASP A 124 5.60 -9.84 -10.03
C ASP A 124 4.08 -9.96 -10.16
N THR A 125 3.54 -11.11 -9.77
CA THR A 125 2.11 -11.36 -9.74
C THR A 125 1.63 -11.75 -8.33
N TYR A 126 0.35 -11.50 -8.07
CA TYR A 126 -0.41 -12.10 -6.98
C TYR A 126 -1.74 -12.57 -7.55
N ASN A 127 -2.03 -13.87 -7.44
CA ASN A 127 -3.08 -14.59 -8.15
C ASN A 127 -3.09 -14.26 -9.65
N GLN A 128 -1.92 -14.36 -10.30
CA GLN A 128 -1.72 -14.06 -11.73
C GLN A 128 -1.92 -12.58 -12.13
N ILE A 129 -2.32 -11.69 -11.22
CA ILE A 129 -2.48 -10.26 -11.47
C ILE A 129 -1.15 -9.56 -11.21
N LYS A 130 -0.65 -8.78 -12.18
CA LYS A 130 0.58 -8.00 -12.00
C LYS A 130 0.43 -6.99 -10.87
N ILE A 131 1.44 -6.83 -10.03
CA ILE A 131 1.40 -5.91 -8.88
C ILE A 131 1.09 -4.47 -9.31
N TRP A 132 1.67 -4.01 -10.43
CA TRP A 132 1.36 -2.68 -10.94
C TRP A 132 -0.11 -2.50 -11.33
N LYS A 133 -0.86 -3.56 -11.69
CA LYS A 133 -2.31 -3.48 -11.96
C LYS A 133 -3.15 -3.35 -10.68
N ILE A 134 -2.57 -3.63 -9.51
CA ILE A 134 -3.26 -3.56 -8.22
C ILE A 134 -3.00 -2.23 -7.54
N LEU A 135 -1.70 -1.90 -7.36
CA LEU A 135 -1.25 -0.72 -6.63
C LEU A 135 -0.51 0.24 -7.57
N VAL A 136 -1.09 1.42 -7.73
CA VAL A 136 -0.51 2.55 -8.46
C VAL A 136 0.25 3.43 -7.48
N ASP A 137 1.53 3.13 -7.29
CA ASP A 137 2.48 3.93 -6.51
C ASP A 137 3.60 4.48 -7.41
N ASN A 138 4.60 5.13 -6.81
CA ASN A 138 5.74 5.72 -7.53
C ASN A 138 6.46 4.72 -8.45
N ARG A 139 6.55 3.44 -8.05
CA ARG A 139 7.27 2.41 -8.81
C ARG A 139 6.59 2.11 -10.14
N ALA A 140 5.27 2.21 -10.18
CA ALA A 140 4.47 1.97 -11.37
C ALA A 140 4.39 3.18 -12.32
N ASN A 141 4.98 4.33 -11.97
CA ASN A 141 4.78 5.59 -12.69
C ASN A 141 5.02 5.49 -14.20
N GLN A 142 6.12 4.85 -14.61
CA GLN A 142 6.49 4.68 -16.01
C GLN A 142 5.47 3.86 -16.83
N ILE A 143 4.68 3.00 -16.18
CA ILE A 143 3.68 2.14 -16.81
C ILE A 143 2.45 2.98 -17.22
N TYR A 144 2.04 3.89 -16.34
CA TYR A 144 0.90 4.78 -16.54
C TYR A 144 1.32 6.01 -17.34
N SER A 145 1.57 5.83 -18.64
CA SER A 145 1.88 6.94 -19.57
C SER A 145 0.64 7.48 -20.29
N LYS A 146 -0.47 6.74 -20.26
CA LYS A 146 -1.72 7.04 -20.99
C LYS A 146 -2.92 7.26 -20.06
N GLY A 147 -2.66 7.59 -18.79
CA GLY A 147 -3.69 7.69 -17.76
C GLY A 147 -3.87 6.41 -16.95
N ILE A 148 -4.67 6.52 -15.90
CA ILE A 148 -5.00 5.43 -14.97
C ILE A 148 -6.49 5.13 -15.15
N LEU A 149 -6.81 3.92 -15.64
CA LEU A 149 -8.16 3.49 -15.98
C LEU A 149 -8.44 2.11 -15.38
N GLY A 150 -9.64 1.90 -14.85
CA GLY A 150 -10.10 0.60 -14.35
C GLY A 150 -9.81 0.41 -12.85
N PRO A 151 -9.99 -0.81 -12.33
CA PRO A 151 -9.88 -1.11 -10.90
C PRO A 151 -8.43 -0.94 -10.42
N HIS A 152 -8.21 -0.01 -9.48
CA HIS A 152 -6.88 0.24 -8.90
C HIS A 152 -6.98 0.77 -7.46
N ILE A 153 -5.92 0.52 -6.68
CA ILE A 153 -5.60 1.28 -5.48
C ILE A 153 -4.54 2.31 -5.87
N ILE A 154 -4.79 3.60 -5.65
CA ILE A 154 -3.84 4.68 -5.95
C ILE A 154 -3.26 5.25 -4.65
N GLU A 155 -1.93 5.30 -4.57
CA GLU A 155 -1.21 6.01 -3.51
C GLU A 155 -1.01 7.48 -3.91
N CYS A 156 -1.60 8.40 -3.15
CA CYS A 156 -1.69 9.81 -3.55
C CYS A 156 -1.66 10.77 -2.35
N TYR A 157 -1.34 12.04 -2.64
CA TYR A 157 -1.36 13.12 -1.65
C TYR A 157 -2.58 14.01 -1.78
N PHE A 158 -3.07 14.52 -0.67
CA PHE A 158 -4.08 15.57 -0.70
C PHE A 158 -3.55 16.81 -1.44
N SER A 159 -4.43 17.46 -2.21
CA SER A 159 -4.13 18.75 -2.82
C SER A 159 -5.15 19.82 -2.44
N HIS A 160 -6.40 19.65 -2.86
CA HIS A 160 -7.44 20.66 -2.64
C HIS A 160 -8.82 20.01 -2.81
N TYR A 161 -9.89 20.78 -2.65
CA TYR A 161 -11.26 20.29 -2.83
C TYR A 161 -12.19 21.38 -3.37
N SER A 162 -13.24 20.96 -4.08
CA SER A 162 -14.37 21.80 -4.47
C SER A 162 -15.58 21.46 -3.60
N LYS A 163 -16.11 22.48 -2.90
CA LYS A 163 -17.36 22.34 -2.12
C LYS A 163 -18.60 22.31 -3.01
N GLU A 164 -18.52 22.93 -4.18
CA GLU A 164 -19.61 23.01 -5.15
C GLU A 164 -19.83 21.64 -5.81
N ASN A 165 -18.76 21.05 -6.32
CA ASN A 165 -18.80 19.76 -7.01
C ASN A 165 -18.69 18.55 -6.07
N LEU A 166 -18.67 18.77 -4.75
CA LEU A 166 -18.41 17.76 -3.72
C LEU A 166 -17.27 16.80 -4.12
N THR A 167 -16.13 17.37 -4.54
CA THR A 167 -15.01 16.61 -5.09
C THR A 167 -13.72 16.99 -4.38
N ILE A 168 -12.91 16.00 -4.03
CA ILE A 168 -11.58 16.20 -3.46
C ILE A 168 -10.55 15.80 -4.52
N TYR A 169 -9.54 16.64 -4.71
CA TYR A 169 -8.46 16.42 -5.63
C TYR A 169 -7.20 16.02 -4.87
N LEU A 170 -6.62 14.93 -5.30
CA LEU A 170 -5.38 14.34 -4.82
C LEU A 170 -4.34 14.39 -5.97
N LYS A 171 -3.07 14.22 -5.64
CA LYS A 171 -1.96 14.20 -6.59
C LYS A 171 -1.31 12.84 -6.62
N TYR A 172 -1.11 12.35 -7.84
CA TYR A 172 -0.21 11.23 -8.14
C TYR A 172 0.87 11.73 -9.12
N PRO A 173 2.10 11.24 -9.01
CA PRO A 173 2.64 10.35 -7.98
C PRO A 173 2.90 11.10 -6.67
N VAL A 174 3.30 10.34 -5.64
CA VAL A 174 3.76 10.88 -4.35
C VAL A 174 5.11 11.58 -4.51
N ASP A 175 5.96 11.09 -5.41
CA ASP A 175 7.25 11.71 -5.76
C ASP A 175 7.11 12.66 -6.95
N ASP A 176 7.09 13.98 -6.66
CA ASP A 176 6.95 15.04 -7.65
C ASP A 176 8.09 15.10 -8.70
N SER A 177 9.20 14.38 -8.52
CA SER A 177 10.28 14.31 -9.53
C SER A 177 9.94 13.41 -10.71
N LEU A 178 8.94 12.54 -10.56
CA LEU A 178 8.55 11.57 -11.59
C LEU A 178 7.75 12.23 -12.73
N LYS A 179 7.87 11.62 -13.92
CA LYS A 179 7.39 12.19 -15.19
C LYS A 179 5.88 12.22 -15.31
N ASN A 180 5.22 11.08 -15.08
CA ASN A 180 3.79 10.95 -15.38
C ASN A 180 2.98 11.42 -14.18
N LYS A 181 2.47 12.65 -14.22
CA LYS A 181 1.70 13.27 -13.14
C LYS A 181 0.22 13.23 -13.48
N TYR A 182 -0.64 12.93 -12.53
CA TYR A 182 -2.08 12.89 -12.71
C TYR A 182 -2.79 13.59 -11.55
N SER A 183 -3.84 14.34 -11.88
CA SER A 183 -4.82 14.75 -10.88
C SER A 183 -5.72 13.55 -10.57
N ILE A 184 -6.01 13.32 -9.30
CA ILE A 184 -6.83 12.21 -8.84
C ILE A 184 -8.09 12.79 -8.19
N GLY A 185 -9.23 12.69 -8.88
CA GLY A 185 -10.51 13.21 -8.43
C GLY A 185 -11.32 12.15 -7.70
N ILE A 186 -11.73 12.43 -6.47
CA ILE A 186 -12.69 11.61 -5.75
C ILE A 186 -13.97 12.41 -5.51
N SER A 187 -15.06 11.98 -6.13
CA SER A 187 -16.36 12.67 -6.10
C SER A 187 -17.34 11.97 -5.17
N PHE A 188 -18.23 12.75 -4.55
CA PHE A 188 -19.16 12.28 -3.53
C PHE A 188 -20.58 12.67 -3.89
N THR A 189 -21.51 11.74 -3.67
CA THR A 189 -22.96 12.02 -3.68
C THR A 189 -23.46 12.43 -2.30
N ASP A 190 -22.85 11.89 -1.23
CA ASP A 190 -23.17 12.24 0.15
C ASP A 190 -22.27 13.40 0.67
N LYS A 191 -22.92 14.53 0.96
CA LYS A 191 -22.29 15.73 1.53
C LYS A 191 -21.68 15.52 2.92
N ASN A 192 -22.26 14.64 3.74
CA ASN A 192 -21.73 14.33 5.07
C ASN A 192 -20.45 13.51 4.97
N LEU A 193 -20.45 12.47 4.13
CA LEU A 193 -19.27 11.66 3.82
C LEU A 193 -18.14 12.52 3.24
N PHE A 194 -18.46 13.40 2.28
CA PHE A 194 -17.52 14.40 1.75
C PHE A 194 -16.90 15.23 2.88
N ARG A 195 -17.72 15.79 3.77
CA ARG A 195 -17.25 16.64 4.87
C ARG A 195 -16.32 15.87 5.82
N GLU A 196 -16.67 14.64 6.16
CA GLU A 196 -15.88 13.78 7.04
C GLU A 196 -14.51 13.48 6.44
N ILE A 197 -14.47 12.95 5.22
CA ILE A 197 -13.23 12.57 4.54
C ILE A 197 -12.36 13.80 4.27
N ARG A 198 -12.95 14.91 3.80
CA ARG A 198 -12.24 16.18 3.61
C ARG A 198 -11.55 16.64 4.89
N ASN A 199 -12.25 16.61 6.02
CA ASN A 199 -11.66 17.03 7.30
C ASN A 199 -10.50 16.10 7.71
N LYS A 200 -10.63 14.78 7.50
CA LYS A 200 -9.55 13.82 7.77
C LYS A 200 -8.34 14.08 6.87
N LEU A 201 -8.55 14.28 5.57
CA LEU A 201 -7.48 14.56 4.60
C LEU A 201 -6.76 15.88 4.90
N PHE A 202 -7.51 16.95 5.12
CA PHE A 202 -6.93 18.27 5.42
C PHE A 202 -6.12 18.27 6.73
N ASN A 203 -6.59 17.54 7.76
CA ASN A 203 -5.83 17.40 9.01
C ASN A 203 -4.58 16.51 8.84
N ASN A 204 -4.62 15.52 7.94
CA ASN A 204 -3.47 14.68 7.61
C ASN A 204 -2.47 15.38 6.69
N ASP A 205 -2.90 16.33 5.87
CA ASP A 205 -2.03 17.11 4.98
C ASP A 205 -0.97 17.88 5.78
N LYS A 206 -1.34 18.41 6.96
CA LYS A 206 -0.39 18.98 7.92
C LYS A 206 0.76 18.04 8.31
N LYS A 207 0.54 16.73 8.20
CA LYS A 207 1.50 15.67 8.49
C LYS A 207 2.16 15.07 7.25
N LYS A 208 1.77 15.51 6.03
CA LYS A 208 2.30 15.07 4.73
C LYS A 208 2.35 13.54 4.56
N TYR A 209 1.28 12.83 4.93
CA TYR A 209 1.18 11.38 4.72
C TYR A 209 0.33 11.03 3.48
N PRO A 210 0.82 10.12 2.62
CA PRO A 210 0.03 9.66 1.49
C PRO A 210 -1.13 8.79 1.97
N VAL A 211 -2.22 8.84 1.21
CA VAL A 211 -3.40 8.00 1.43
C VAL A 211 -3.53 7.01 0.29
N LEU A 212 -4.26 5.92 0.54
CA LEU A 212 -4.64 4.98 -0.49
C LEU A 212 -6.11 5.17 -0.80
N VAL A 213 -6.45 5.18 -2.08
CA VAL A 213 -7.83 5.23 -2.55
C VAL A 213 -8.08 4.03 -3.45
N ILE A 214 -9.08 3.23 -3.11
CA ILE A 214 -9.56 2.12 -3.94
C ILE A 214 -10.79 2.55 -4.73
N GLY A 215 -10.78 2.27 -6.03
CA GLY A 215 -11.88 2.63 -6.92
C GLY A 215 -11.75 2.02 -8.30
N ASN A 216 -12.82 2.17 -9.07
CA ASN A 216 -12.82 1.89 -10.49
C ASN A 216 -12.67 3.22 -11.22
N TRP A 217 -11.49 3.45 -11.80
CA TRP A 217 -11.09 4.78 -12.26
C TRP A 217 -11.48 5.02 -13.71
N GLU A 218 -12.03 6.20 -13.98
CA GLU A 218 -12.20 6.75 -15.31
C GLU A 218 -11.11 7.78 -15.60
N TYR A 219 -10.64 7.87 -16.84
CA TYR A 219 -9.57 8.81 -17.21
C TYR A 219 -10.04 9.86 -18.19
N ASP A 220 -9.96 11.13 -17.78
CA ASP A 220 -10.13 12.29 -18.65
C ASP A 220 -8.76 12.79 -19.12
N SER A 221 -8.45 12.47 -20.38
CA SER A 221 -7.21 12.88 -21.03
C SER A 221 -7.04 14.39 -21.22
N LYS A 222 -8.13 15.17 -21.27
CA LYS A 222 -8.05 16.63 -21.47
C LYS A 222 -7.54 17.33 -20.21
N ASN A 223 -8.00 16.87 -19.06
CA ASN A 223 -7.63 17.41 -17.75
C ASN A 223 -6.56 16.59 -17.04
N ASN A 224 -6.09 15.51 -17.67
CA ASN A 224 -5.10 14.59 -17.10
C ASN A 224 -5.54 14.09 -15.71
N LEU A 225 -6.82 13.72 -15.64
CA LEU A 225 -7.57 13.46 -14.41
C LEU A 225 -8.05 12.01 -14.39
N ALA A 226 -7.64 11.26 -13.37
CA ALA A 226 -8.26 9.97 -13.05
C ALA A 226 -9.31 10.19 -11.97
N GLN A 227 -10.54 9.72 -12.17
CA GLN A 227 -11.67 10.00 -11.29
C GLN A 227 -12.46 8.76 -10.89
N THR A 228 -13.02 8.77 -9.69
CA THR A 228 -13.92 7.74 -9.17
C THR A 228 -14.94 8.35 -8.21
N PHE A 229 -16.04 7.62 -7.96
CA PHE A 229 -16.98 7.95 -6.89
C PHE A 229 -16.61 7.26 -5.58
N ILE A 230 -16.86 7.96 -4.47
CA ILE A 230 -16.72 7.45 -3.11
C ILE A 230 -18.10 7.38 -2.47
N ASN A 231 -18.53 6.15 -2.20
CA ASN A 231 -19.83 5.83 -1.63
C ASN A 231 -19.74 5.40 -0.15
N ASN A 232 -18.55 5.09 0.33
CA ASN A 232 -18.30 4.79 1.75
C ASN A 232 -16.87 5.18 2.15
N SER A 233 -16.64 5.26 3.46
CA SER A 233 -15.35 5.68 4.02
C SER A 233 -14.25 4.62 3.93
N PHE A 234 -14.60 3.33 3.73
CA PHE A 234 -13.62 2.25 3.59
C PHE A 234 -12.85 2.31 2.26
N GLN A 235 -13.35 3.05 1.27
CA GLN A 235 -12.62 3.30 0.02
C GLN A 235 -11.34 4.14 0.18
N ILE A 236 -11.10 4.71 1.38
CA ILE A 236 -9.90 5.52 1.66
C ILE A 236 -9.19 4.99 2.90
N TYR A 237 -7.93 4.60 2.73
CA TYR A 237 -7.06 4.19 3.83
C TYR A 237 -6.05 5.28 4.18
N PHE A 238 -6.15 5.77 5.42
CA PHE A 238 -5.23 6.73 5.99
C PHE A 238 -4.06 5.98 6.65
N ARG A 239 -2.88 6.08 6.04
CA ARG A 239 -1.64 5.44 6.53
C ARG A 239 -1.11 6.15 7.78
N LYS A 240 -1.77 5.97 8.94
CA LYS A 240 -1.31 6.47 10.25
C LYS A 240 0.05 5.89 10.66
#